data_AF-A0A8J5CKC1-F1
#
_entry.id   AF-A0A8J5CKC1-F1
#
_cell.length_a   1.000
_cell.length_b   1.000
_cell.length_c   1.000
_cell.angle_alpha   90.00
_cell.angle_beta   90.00
_cell.angle_gamma   90.00
#
_symmetry.space_group_name_H-M   'P 1'
#
loop_
_entity.id
_entity.type
_entity.pdbx_description
1 polymer ?
#
loop_
_entity_poly.entity_id
_entity_poly.type
_entity_poly.pdbx_seq_one_letter_code
_entity_poly.pdbx_strand_id
1 'polypeptide(L)'
;MECLFAPCKATSKWRNLGEEGLKTIIEDSKEKGDGIHLDIEAKLATEPPQQLRCHASCAASYTSKDQRERKPTKRRKSNEYDLHVKRRRSQVTTFNFKQYCLLCGEDCLPIDHRHPDRWHKVCQCETVTRSGQLTFKHHLLDTGESRGDAWAQDISPRLAGPVDLQAADAQYYLRCYNKYRKPLAKLPDCVPLMSDPALSNVGHEMNNLSTI
;
A
#
# COMPACT_ATOMS: atom_id res chain seq x y z
N MET A 1 -18.14 14.15 33.65
CA MET A 1 -19.04 13.89 32.50
C MET A 1 -18.21 13.26 31.41
N GLU A 2 -18.49 12.01 31.07
CA GLU A 2 -17.71 11.23 30.11
C GLU A 2 -18.49 11.07 28.80
N CYS A 3 -17.77 11.07 27.67
CA CYS A 3 -18.36 10.79 26.38
C CYS A 3 -18.71 9.29 26.30
N LEU A 4 -19.81 8.97 25.64
CA LEU A 4 -20.20 7.57 25.36
C LEU A 4 -19.08 6.73 24.74
N PHE A 5 -18.20 7.35 23.93
CA PHE A 5 -17.11 6.69 23.23
C PHE A 5 -15.75 6.90 23.93
N ALA A 6 -15.73 7.02 25.25
CA ALA A 6 -14.49 7.18 26.00
C ALA A 6 -13.57 5.94 25.86
N PRO A 7 -12.25 6.11 25.79
CA PRO A 7 -11.51 7.38 25.80
C PRO A 7 -11.55 8.08 24.43
N CYS A 8 -12.10 9.29 24.36
CA CYS A 8 -12.12 10.10 23.13
C CYS A 8 -11.34 11.41 23.31
N LYS A 9 -10.58 11.81 22.29
CA LYS A 9 -9.80 13.07 22.25
C LYS A 9 -10.57 14.24 21.62
N ALA A 10 -11.88 14.09 21.42
CA ALA A 10 -12.68 15.08 20.72
C ALA A 10 -12.91 16.32 21.62
N THR A 11 -12.75 17.51 21.03
CA THR A 11 -13.03 18.81 21.66
C THR A 11 -14.31 19.46 21.12
N SER A 12 -15.07 18.74 20.28
CA SER A 12 -16.25 19.27 19.62
C SER A 12 -17.43 19.43 20.59
N LYS A 13 -18.48 20.14 20.17
CA LYS A 13 -19.64 20.42 21.03
C LYS A 13 -20.32 19.11 21.48
N TRP A 14 -20.69 19.07 22.76
CA TRP A 14 -21.50 18.00 23.34
C TRP A 14 -22.91 18.01 22.74
N ARG A 15 -23.41 16.82 22.42
CA ARG A 15 -24.77 16.60 21.96
C ARG A 15 -25.43 15.55 22.85
N ASN A 16 -26.69 15.79 23.20
CA ASN A 16 -27.53 14.79 23.85
C ASN A 16 -28.04 13.82 22.77
N LEU A 17 -27.92 12.53 23.05
CA LEU A 17 -28.45 11.50 22.16
C LEU A 17 -29.94 11.34 22.44
N GLY A 18 -30.78 11.75 21.49
CA GLY A 18 -32.20 11.41 21.51
C GLY A 18 -32.41 9.91 21.28
N GLU A 19 -33.62 9.42 21.52
CA GLU A 19 -33.96 8.00 21.38
C GLU A 19 -33.61 7.43 19.99
N GLU A 20 -33.86 8.17 18.92
CA GLU A 20 -33.49 7.77 17.55
C GLU A 20 -31.98 7.67 17.34
N GLY A 21 -31.22 8.60 17.94
CA GLY A 21 -29.77 8.59 17.90
C GLY A 21 -29.18 7.39 18.65
N LEU A 22 -29.78 7.03 19.79
CA LEU A 22 -29.40 5.84 20.54
C LEU A 22 -29.70 4.56 19.78
N LYS A 23 -30.89 4.43 19.17
CA LYS A 23 -31.25 3.28 18.34
C LYS A 23 -30.23 3.06 17.21
N THR A 24 -29.85 4.13 16.52
CA THR A 24 -28.86 4.08 15.44
C THR A 24 -27.50 3.58 15.94
N ILE A 25 -27.03 4.07 17.10
CA ILE A 25 -25.74 3.65 17.67
C ILE A 25 -25.78 2.20 18.15
N ILE A 26 -26.90 1.76 18.72
CA ILE A 26 -27.11 0.37 19.17
C ILE A 26 -27.08 -0.58 17.97
N GLU A 27 -27.79 -0.26 16.89
CA GLU A 27 -27.77 -1.04 15.64
C GLU A 27 -26.34 -1.13 15.09
N ASP A 28 -25.61 -0.01 15.04
CA ASP A 28 -24.24 0.04 14.53
C ASP A 28 -23.26 -0.74 15.41
N SER A 29 -23.44 -0.72 16.73
CA SER A 29 -22.63 -1.52 17.65
C SER A 29 -22.92 -3.01 17.53
N LYS A 30 -24.19 -3.41 17.33
CA LYS A 30 -24.56 -4.80 17.07
C LYS A 30 -23.97 -5.30 15.75
N GLU A 31 -23.94 -4.45 14.72
CA GLU A 31 -23.29 -4.77 13.44
C GLU A 31 -21.76 -4.89 13.56
N LYS A 32 -21.11 -4.02 14.34
CA LYS A 32 -19.64 -4.03 14.55
C LYS A 32 -19.17 -5.10 15.54
N GLY A 33 -20.00 -5.49 16.49
CA GLY A 33 -19.65 -6.43 17.56
C GLY A 33 -18.66 -5.87 18.59
N ASP A 34 -18.64 -4.56 18.81
CA ASP A 34 -17.71 -3.87 19.72
C ASP A 34 -18.20 -3.78 21.18
N GLY A 35 -19.41 -4.27 21.47
CA GLY A 35 -19.96 -4.34 22.82
C GLY A 35 -20.52 -3.02 23.36
N ILE A 36 -20.39 -1.91 22.62
CA ILE A 36 -20.88 -0.57 23.05
C ILE A 36 -22.40 -0.56 23.30
N HIS A 37 -23.17 -1.37 22.55
CA HIS A 37 -24.61 -1.54 22.78
C HIS A 37 -24.94 -2.08 24.18
N LEU A 38 -24.10 -2.95 24.75
CA LEU A 38 -24.30 -3.47 26.10
C LEU A 38 -24.10 -2.36 27.14
N ASP A 39 -23.09 -1.51 26.94
CA ASP A 39 -22.84 -0.37 27.81
C ASP A 39 -23.98 0.66 27.74
N ILE A 40 -24.57 0.86 26.55
CA ILE A 40 -25.73 1.74 26.36
C ILE A 40 -26.97 1.13 27.05
N GLU A 41 -27.27 -0.14 26.80
CA GLU A 41 -28.42 -0.84 27.39
C GLU A 41 -28.32 -0.88 28.93
N ALA A 42 -27.11 -1.11 29.48
CA ALA A 42 -26.85 -1.06 30.92
C ALA A 42 -27.07 0.35 31.49
N LYS A 43 -26.60 1.40 30.82
CA LYS A 43 -26.80 2.79 31.26
C LYS A 43 -28.25 3.23 31.17
N LEU A 44 -29.00 2.75 30.17
CA LEU A 44 -30.44 3.02 30.03
C LEU A 44 -31.29 2.33 31.10
N ALA A 45 -30.79 1.24 31.71
CA ALA A 45 -31.47 0.60 32.84
C ALA A 45 -31.34 1.41 34.14
N THR A 46 -30.28 2.20 34.28
CA THR A 46 -29.98 3.00 35.48
C THR A 46 -30.32 4.48 35.35
N GLU A 47 -30.27 5.03 34.13
CA GLU A 47 -30.40 6.46 33.87
C GLU A 47 -31.36 6.74 32.70
N PRO A 48 -32.13 7.84 32.76
CA PRO A 48 -33.00 8.22 31.66
C PRO A 48 -32.19 8.52 30.38
N PRO A 49 -32.73 8.22 29.19
CA PRO A 49 -32.02 8.32 27.90
C PRO A 49 -31.37 9.69 27.64
N GLN A 50 -31.94 10.76 28.19
CA GLN A 50 -31.49 12.14 27.97
C GLN A 50 -30.14 12.46 28.64
N GLN A 51 -29.62 11.61 29.53
CA GLN A 51 -28.31 11.79 30.16
C GLN A 51 -27.15 11.22 29.34
N LEU A 52 -27.42 10.41 28.31
CA LEU A 52 -26.38 9.91 27.42
C LEU A 52 -25.93 11.00 26.44
N ARG A 53 -24.67 11.43 26.60
CA ARG A 53 -24.07 12.50 25.82
C ARG A 53 -22.83 12.00 25.09
N CYS A 54 -22.66 12.48 23.88
CA CYS A 54 -21.44 12.27 23.11
C CYS A 54 -21.09 13.55 22.35
N HIS A 55 -19.83 13.67 21.96
CA HIS A 55 -19.42 14.70 21.02
C HIS A 55 -20.09 14.47 19.66
N ALA A 56 -20.55 15.53 19.00
CA ALA A 56 -21.18 15.42 17.68
C ALA A 56 -20.26 14.73 16.66
N SER A 57 -18.94 14.99 16.75
CA SER A 57 -17.95 14.33 15.92
C SER A 57 -17.78 12.84 16.23
N CYS A 58 -17.94 12.43 17.49
CA CYS A 58 -17.85 11.02 17.88
C CYS A 58 -19.03 10.23 17.31
N ALA A 59 -20.27 10.73 17.47
CA ALA A 59 -21.44 10.10 16.87
C ALA A 59 -21.31 10.03 15.34
N ALA A 60 -20.98 11.15 14.68
CA ALA A 60 -20.85 11.20 13.23
C ALA A 60 -19.77 10.24 12.71
N SER A 61 -18.61 10.18 13.38
CA SER A 61 -17.52 9.26 12.99
C SER A 61 -17.92 7.80 13.20
N TYR A 62 -18.64 7.52 14.27
CA TYR A 62 -19.06 6.18 14.62
C TYR A 62 -20.13 5.64 13.67
N THR A 63 -21.15 6.44 13.35
CA THR A 63 -22.25 6.03 12.48
C THR A 63 -22.02 6.34 11.00
N SER A 64 -20.84 6.87 10.64
CA SER A 64 -20.50 7.26 9.27
C SER A 64 -20.63 6.07 8.30
N LYS A 65 -21.36 6.28 7.21
CA LYS A 65 -21.52 5.30 6.13
C LYS A 65 -20.18 4.89 5.51
N ASP A 66 -19.21 5.82 5.45
CA ASP A 66 -17.86 5.51 4.94
C ASP A 66 -17.11 4.47 5.79
N GLN A 67 -17.42 4.36 7.10
CA GLN A 67 -16.89 3.29 7.96
C GLN A 67 -17.70 1.99 7.85
N ARG A 68 -19.00 2.07 7.51
CA ARG A 68 -19.84 0.87 7.25
C ARG A 68 -19.48 0.19 5.93
N GLU A 69 -19.20 0.98 4.89
CA GLU A 69 -18.85 0.48 3.56
C GLU A 69 -17.41 -0.03 3.48
N ARG A 70 -16.54 0.44 4.38
CA ARG A 70 -15.28 -0.25 4.71
C ARG A 70 -15.58 -1.49 5.53
N LYS A 71 -16.21 -2.49 4.90
CA LYS A 71 -16.14 -3.85 5.39
C LYS A 71 -14.64 -4.15 5.59
N PRO A 72 -14.15 -4.43 6.80
CA PRO A 72 -12.88 -5.14 6.89
C PRO A 72 -13.12 -6.39 6.06
N THR A 73 -12.35 -6.56 4.99
CA THR A 73 -12.28 -7.83 4.29
C THR A 73 -12.04 -8.87 5.38
N LYS A 74 -13.11 -9.58 5.77
CA LYS A 74 -13.03 -10.67 6.74
C LYS A 74 -11.90 -11.53 6.22
N ARG A 75 -10.82 -11.62 6.98
CA ARG A 75 -9.81 -12.66 6.87
C ARG A 75 -10.55 -13.98 7.06
N ARG A 76 -11.23 -14.45 6.02
CA ARG A 76 -11.90 -15.74 5.99
C ARG A 76 -10.80 -16.77 5.86
N LYS A 77 -10.51 -17.38 7.00
CA LYS A 77 -9.74 -18.61 7.14
C LYS A 77 -10.72 -19.77 6.89
N SER A 78 -10.74 -20.31 5.67
CA SER A 78 -11.27 -21.64 5.31
C SER A 78 -11.09 -21.81 3.79
N ASN A 79 -10.23 -22.71 3.30
CA ASN A 79 -10.57 -24.12 2.98
C ASN A 79 -12.03 -24.26 2.53
N GLU A 80 -12.38 -24.79 1.37
CA GLU A 80 -11.70 -25.53 0.31
C GLU A 80 -12.75 -25.65 -0.82
N TYR A 81 -12.31 -26.09 -2.01
CA TYR A 81 -13.09 -26.55 -3.17
C TYR A 81 -14.21 -25.63 -3.72
N ASP A 82 -13.83 -24.80 -4.69
CA ASP A 82 -14.47 -24.93 -5.99
C ASP A 82 -13.38 -25.26 -7.01
N LEU A 83 -13.18 -26.56 -7.20
CA LEU A 83 -12.43 -27.12 -8.32
C LEU A 83 -13.43 -27.13 -9.48
N HIS A 84 -13.10 -26.54 -10.62
CA HIS A 84 -12.66 -27.24 -11.84
C HIS A 84 -12.25 -26.12 -12.83
N VAL A 85 -11.05 -26.01 -13.45
CA VAL A 85 -10.14 -27.03 -13.99
C VAL A 85 -8.72 -26.45 -14.27
N LYS A 86 -7.70 -27.25 -13.89
CA LYS A 86 -6.25 -27.33 -14.30
C LYS A 86 -5.21 -26.24 -13.88
N ARG A 87 -4.15 -26.72 -13.22
CA ARG A 87 -3.01 -26.10 -12.46
C ARG A 87 -1.74 -25.93 -13.34
N ARG A 88 -0.62 -25.22 -13.05
CA ARG A 88 -0.18 -24.03 -12.28
C ARG A 88 1.34 -23.80 -12.62
N ARG A 89 1.78 -22.55 -12.89
CA ARG A 89 3.18 -22.03 -12.69
C ARG A 89 3.23 -20.75 -11.80
N SER A 90 2.12 -20.39 -11.18
CA SER A 90 1.91 -20.15 -9.74
C SER A 90 3.03 -19.77 -8.74
N GLN A 91 3.98 -18.89 -9.05
CA GLN A 91 4.63 -18.10 -7.98
C GLN A 91 4.81 -16.63 -8.32
N VAL A 92 4.43 -16.19 -9.52
CA VAL A 92 4.46 -14.76 -9.81
C VAL A 92 3.29 -14.13 -9.07
N THR A 93 3.60 -13.34 -8.06
CA THR A 93 2.80 -12.19 -7.66
C THR A 93 2.62 -11.31 -8.90
N THR A 94 1.71 -11.69 -9.81
CA THR A 94 1.61 -11.07 -11.14
C THR A 94 1.19 -9.64 -10.94
N PHE A 95 2.08 -8.73 -11.31
CA PHE A 95 1.81 -7.31 -11.35
C PHE A 95 0.55 -7.08 -12.19
N ASN A 96 -0.50 -6.49 -11.60
CA ASN A 96 -1.72 -6.17 -12.33
C ASN A 96 -1.51 -4.88 -13.12
N PHE A 97 -1.07 -5.02 -14.37
CA PHE A 97 -0.78 -3.93 -15.29
C PHE A 97 -1.96 -2.99 -15.54
N LYS A 98 -3.19 -3.50 -15.43
CA LYS A 98 -4.44 -2.76 -15.65
C LYS A 98 -4.89 -1.95 -14.43
N GLN A 99 -4.37 -2.26 -13.24
CA GLN A 99 -4.75 -1.58 -12.00
C GLN A 99 -3.61 -0.73 -11.43
N TYR A 100 -2.36 -1.20 -11.54
CA TYR A 100 -1.21 -0.55 -10.95
C TYR A 100 -0.37 0.19 -11.99
N CYS A 101 0.19 1.32 -11.59
CA CYS A 101 1.18 2.04 -12.39
C CYS A 101 2.43 1.18 -12.57
N LEU A 102 2.76 0.82 -13.80
CA LEU A 102 3.93 0.01 -14.16
C LEU A 102 5.24 0.48 -13.49
N LEU A 103 5.40 1.79 -13.33
CA LEU A 103 6.63 2.41 -12.83
C LEU A 103 6.73 2.46 -11.30
N CYS A 104 5.66 2.82 -10.57
CA CYS A 104 5.72 2.92 -9.10
C CYS A 104 5.02 1.79 -8.36
N GLY A 105 4.10 1.07 -9.02
CA GLY A 105 3.31 -0.02 -8.44
C GLY A 105 2.14 0.43 -7.58
N GLU A 106 1.86 1.73 -7.51
CA GLU A 106 0.67 2.27 -6.84
C GLU A 106 -0.58 2.10 -7.72
N ASP A 107 -1.76 1.99 -7.09
CA ASP A 107 -3.06 1.92 -7.77
C ASP A 107 -3.29 3.16 -8.62
N CYS A 108 -3.60 2.98 -9.91
CA CYS A 108 -4.08 4.03 -10.78
C CYS A 108 -5.58 4.24 -10.56
N LEU A 109 -5.90 5.21 -9.69
CA LEU A 109 -7.28 5.52 -9.36
C LEU A 109 -7.99 6.27 -10.51
N PRO A 110 -9.28 6.02 -10.72
CA PRO A 110 -10.10 6.83 -11.61
C PRO A 110 -10.19 8.28 -11.12
N ILE A 111 -10.64 9.18 -12.00
CA ILE A 111 -10.83 10.59 -11.65
C ILE A 111 -11.82 10.69 -10.49
N ASP A 112 -11.36 11.19 -9.35
CA ASP A 112 -12.22 11.57 -8.24
C ASP A 112 -12.58 13.06 -8.38
N HIS A 113 -13.85 13.32 -8.74
CA HIS A 113 -14.36 14.69 -8.89
C HIS A 113 -14.43 15.46 -7.56
N ARG A 114 -14.36 14.78 -6.41
CA ARG A 114 -14.39 15.42 -5.07
C ARG A 114 -12.99 15.85 -4.62
N HIS A 115 -11.95 15.13 -5.04
CA HIS A 115 -10.55 15.41 -4.72
C HIS A 115 -9.66 15.38 -5.96
N PRO A 116 -9.84 16.34 -6.88
CA PRO A 116 -9.11 16.38 -8.15
C PRO A 116 -7.59 16.56 -7.95
N ASP A 117 -7.18 17.11 -6.80
CA ASP A 117 -5.79 17.26 -6.37
C ASP A 117 -5.06 15.92 -6.15
N ARG A 118 -5.82 14.88 -5.76
CA ARG A 118 -5.29 13.52 -5.56
C ARG A 118 -5.23 12.72 -6.84
N TRP A 119 -5.90 13.20 -7.89
CA TRP A 119 -5.87 12.52 -9.17
C TRP A 119 -4.53 12.77 -9.87
N HIS A 120 -3.98 11.69 -10.42
CA HIS A 120 -2.77 11.75 -11.21
C HIS A 120 -3.10 11.27 -12.62
N LYS A 121 -2.67 12.03 -13.62
CA LYS A 121 -2.88 11.65 -15.03
C LYS A 121 -2.28 10.27 -15.30
N VAL A 122 -3.13 9.33 -15.67
CA VAL A 122 -2.79 7.97 -16.08
C VAL A 122 -2.72 7.92 -17.61
N CYS A 123 -1.72 7.20 -18.14
CA CYS A 123 -1.54 6.95 -19.55
C CYS A 123 -1.45 5.43 -19.78
N GLN A 124 -1.98 4.96 -20.91
CA GLN A 124 -1.80 3.57 -21.33
C GLN A 124 -0.46 3.41 -22.04
N CYS A 125 0.14 2.23 -21.90
CA CYS A 125 1.33 1.83 -22.63
C CYS A 125 0.95 1.55 -24.07
N GLU A 126 1.21 2.51 -24.95
CA GLU A 126 1.04 2.33 -26.39
C GLU A 126 2.31 1.74 -27.00
N THR A 127 2.16 0.74 -27.86
CA THR A 127 3.27 0.29 -28.70
C THR A 127 3.35 1.23 -29.89
N VAL A 128 4.41 2.04 -29.98
CA VAL A 128 4.71 2.77 -31.23
C VAL A 128 5.22 1.76 -32.24
N THR A 129 4.31 1.13 -32.98
CA THR A 129 4.63 0.22 -34.09
C THR A 129 5.00 1.04 -35.32
N ARG A 130 6.23 1.56 -35.34
CA ARG A 130 6.94 1.87 -36.59
C ARG A 130 8.04 0.83 -36.74
N SER A 131 8.03 0.11 -37.86
CA SER A 131 9.09 -0.84 -38.21
C SER A 131 10.44 -0.14 -38.14
N GLY A 132 11.30 -0.57 -37.20
CA GLY A 132 12.63 0.01 -36.94
C GLY A 132 12.78 0.86 -35.67
N GLN A 133 11.71 1.11 -34.89
CA GLN A 133 11.82 1.80 -33.59
C GLN A 133 11.75 0.85 -32.39
N LEU A 134 12.52 1.17 -31.35
CA LEU A 134 12.47 0.47 -30.06
C LEU A 134 11.07 0.61 -29.46
N THR A 135 10.46 -0.51 -29.10
CA THR A 135 9.14 -0.51 -28.43
C THR A 135 9.22 0.25 -27.11
N PHE A 136 8.08 0.73 -26.60
CA PHE A 136 7.99 1.40 -25.30
C PHE A 136 8.64 0.59 -24.15
N LYS A 137 8.48 -0.74 -24.17
CA LYS A 137 9.11 -1.66 -23.23
C LYS A 137 10.64 -1.59 -23.27
N HIS A 138 11.23 -1.69 -24.47
CA HIS A 138 12.68 -1.58 -24.67
C HIS A 138 13.21 -0.23 -24.17
N HIS A 139 12.52 0.87 -24.50
CA HIS A 139 12.91 2.19 -24.00
C HIS A 139 12.93 2.26 -22.45
N LEU A 140 11.97 1.62 -21.77
CA LEU A 140 11.97 1.55 -20.30
C LEU A 140 13.12 0.70 -19.74
N LEU A 141 13.48 -0.39 -20.41
CA LEU A 141 14.62 -1.24 -20.05
C LEU A 141 15.95 -0.49 -20.24
N ASP A 142 16.15 0.14 -21.40
CA ASP A 142 17.36 0.93 -21.69
C ASP A 142 17.53 2.09 -20.70
N THR A 143 16.42 2.76 -20.37
CA THR A 143 16.41 3.80 -19.32
C THR A 143 16.80 3.22 -17.96
N GLY A 144 16.30 2.02 -17.62
CA GLY A 144 16.62 1.34 -16.37
C GLY A 144 18.09 0.95 -16.27
N GLU A 145 18.63 0.37 -17.34
CA GLU A 145 20.05 0.01 -17.43
C GLU A 145 20.95 1.24 -17.30
N SER A 146 20.59 2.35 -17.95
CA SER A 146 21.33 3.61 -17.83
C SER A 146 21.29 4.21 -16.42
N ARG A 147 20.19 4.03 -15.67
CA ARG A 147 20.05 4.56 -14.31
C ARG A 147 20.73 3.69 -13.26
N GLY A 148 20.58 2.37 -13.34
CA GLY A 148 21.15 1.41 -12.39
C GLY A 148 20.67 1.57 -10.93
N ASP A 149 19.56 2.27 -10.69
CA ASP A 149 19.08 2.55 -9.33
C ASP A 149 18.06 1.52 -8.82
N ALA A 150 17.71 1.61 -7.53
CA ALA A 150 16.69 0.75 -6.92
C ALA A 150 15.36 0.82 -7.68
N TRP A 151 15.02 1.98 -8.25
CA TRP A 151 13.81 2.14 -9.03
C TRP A 151 13.85 1.32 -10.34
N ALA A 152 14.98 1.31 -11.05
CA ALA A 152 15.20 0.45 -12.19
C ALA A 152 15.16 -1.05 -11.82
N GLN A 153 15.71 -1.41 -10.66
CA GLN A 153 15.67 -2.79 -10.12
C GLN A 153 14.24 -3.25 -9.81
N ASP A 154 13.36 -2.34 -9.35
CA ASP A 154 11.95 -2.65 -9.08
C ASP A 154 11.11 -2.83 -10.35
N ILE A 155 11.44 -2.10 -11.41
CA ILE A 155 10.70 -2.12 -12.69
C ILE A 155 11.13 -3.32 -13.56
N SER A 156 12.41 -3.64 -13.58
CA SER A 156 12.98 -4.73 -14.38
C SER A 156 12.21 -6.07 -14.27
N PRO A 157 11.90 -6.61 -13.08
CA PRO A 157 11.17 -7.87 -12.95
C PRO A 157 9.72 -7.78 -13.43
N ARG A 158 9.11 -6.57 -13.46
CA ARG A 158 7.76 -6.37 -14.00
C ARG A 158 7.76 -6.45 -15.53
N LEU A 159 8.85 -6.01 -16.15
CA LEU A 159 9.04 -6.07 -17.60
C LEU A 159 9.67 -7.38 -18.08
N ALA A 160 10.22 -8.19 -17.15
CA ALA A 160 10.85 -9.45 -17.45
C ALA A 160 9.84 -10.47 -18.02
N GLY A 161 10.18 -11.08 -19.15
CA GLY A 161 9.35 -12.06 -19.85
C GLY A 161 8.62 -11.50 -21.08
N PRO A 162 7.86 -12.32 -21.82
CA PRO A 162 7.21 -11.94 -23.08
C PRO A 162 5.90 -11.16 -22.86
N VAL A 163 5.91 -10.20 -21.93
CA VAL A 163 4.74 -9.33 -21.70
C VAL A 163 4.62 -8.31 -22.82
N ASP A 164 3.51 -8.37 -23.55
CA ASP A 164 3.02 -7.30 -24.40
C ASP A 164 2.27 -6.30 -23.50
N LEU A 165 2.83 -5.10 -23.34
CA LEU A 165 2.28 -4.08 -22.45
C LEU A 165 0.93 -3.56 -22.93
N GLN A 166 0.70 -3.53 -24.24
CA GLN A 166 -0.56 -3.05 -24.80
C GLN A 166 -1.65 -4.10 -24.63
N ALA A 167 -1.34 -5.37 -24.91
CA ALA A 167 -2.28 -6.47 -24.70
C ALA A 167 -2.62 -6.67 -23.21
N ALA A 168 -1.73 -6.29 -22.31
CA ALA A 168 -1.94 -6.33 -20.86
C ALA A 168 -2.72 -5.12 -20.31
N ASP A 169 -3.22 -4.21 -21.16
CA ASP A 169 -3.80 -2.91 -20.76
C ASP A 169 -2.89 -2.15 -19.78
N ALA A 170 -1.57 -2.23 -19.97
CA ALA A 170 -0.62 -1.66 -19.02
C ALA A 170 -0.75 -0.14 -18.96
N GLN A 171 -0.63 0.40 -17.76
CA GLN A 171 -0.76 1.83 -17.52
C GLN A 171 0.32 2.36 -16.60
N TYR A 172 0.51 3.68 -16.64
CA TYR A 172 1.47 4.38 -15.79
C TYR A 172 0.99 5.80 -15.51
N TYR A 173 1.45 6.37 -14.40
CA TYR A 173 1.29 7.78 -14.15
C TYR A 173 2.25 8.61 -15.00
N LEU A 174 1.74 9.64 -15.68
CA LEU A 174 2.54 10.53 -16.52
C LEU A 174 3.70 11.17 -15.73
N ARG A 175 3.46 11.53 -14.46
CA ARG A 175 4.51 12.05 -13.56
C ARG A 175 5.63 11.04 -13.32
N CYS A 176 5.30 9.76 -13.18
CA CYS A 176 6.27 8.70 -12.93
C CYS A 176 7.14 8.51 -14.17
N TYR A 177 6.55 8.50 -15.36
CA TYR A 177 7.29 8.41 -16.62
C TYR A 177 8.24 9.61 -16.81
N ASN A 178 7.73 10.83 -16.61
CA ASN A 178 8.53 12.03 -16.72
C ASN A 178 9.70 12.11 -15.72
N LYS A 179 9.54 11.49 -14.55
CA LYS A 179 10.60 11.40 -13.53
C LYS A 179 11.60 10.29 -13.87
N TYR A 180 11.11 9.13 -14.31
CA TYR A 180 11.93 7.96 -14.61
C TYR A 180 12.86 8.19 -15.81
N ARG A 181 12.38 8.82 -16.89
CA ARG A 181 13.17 9.10 -18.10
C ARG A 181 14.31 10.12 -17.91
N LYS A 182 14.33 10.85 -16.79
CA LYS A 182 15.39 11.83 -16.53
C LYS A 182 16.65 11.10 -16.07
N PRO A 183 17.84 11.41 -16.59
CA PRO A 183 19.08 10.87 -16.05
C PRO A 183 19.19 11.17 -14.55
N LEU A 184 19.72 10.22 -13.78
CA LEU A 184 20.19 10.55 -12.44
C LEU A 184 21.37 11.51 -12.58
N ALA A 185 21.39 12.56 -11.77
CA ALA A 185 22.63 13.32 -11.59
C ALA A 185 23.68 12.31 -11.13
N LYS A 186 24.76 12.14 -11.90
CA LYS A 186 25.87 11.29 -11.50
C LYS A 186 26.31 11.74 -10.10
N LEU A 187 26.11 10.89 -9.10
CA LEU A 187 26.83 11.06 -7.86
C LEU A 187 28.32 10.95 -8.22
N PRO A 188 29.19 11.85 -7.73
CA PRO A 188 30.63 11.70 -7.96
C PRO A 188 31.03 10.30 -7.48
N ASP A 189 31.75 9.58 -8.33
CA ASP A 189 32.19 8.21 -8.08
C ASP A 189 32.75 8.13 -6.66
N CYS A 190 32.15 7.27 -5.83
CA CYS A 190 32.73 6.93 -4.55
C CYS A 190 34.09 6.32 -4.83
N VAL A 191 35.13 7.07 -4.49
CA VAL A 191 36.54 6.66 -4.57
C VAL A 191 36.64 5.27 -3.92
N PRO A 192 37.21 4.25 -4.61
CA PRO A 192 37.44 2.96 -3.99
C PRO A 192 38.24 3.16 -2.71
N LEU A 193 37.71 2.69 -1.60
CA LEU A 193 38.42 2.61 -0.33
C LEU A 193 39.67 1.77 -0.57
N MET A 194 40.81 2.42 -0.79
CA MET A 194 42.10 1.75 -0.93
C MET A 194 42.30 0.92 0.33
N SER A 195 42.43 -0.39 0.16
CA SER A 195 42.74 -1.30 1.23
C SER A 195 44.12 -0.93 1.77
N ASP A 196 44.17 -0.40 2.98
CA ASP A 196 45.40 -0.05 3.69
C ASP A 196 46.24 -1.32 3.92
N PRO A 197 47.47 -1.45 3.40
CA PRO A 197 48.30 -2.65 3.56
C PRO A 197 48.96 -2.77 4.95
N ALA A 198 48.54 -2.00 5.95
CA ALA A 198 49.27 -1.82 7.21
C ALA A 198 49.03 -2.88 8.31
N LEU A 199 48.38 -4.02 8.02
CA LEU A 199 48.13 -5.07 9.04
C LEU A 199 48.54 -6.48 8.60
N SER A 200 49.72 -6.61 7.99
CA SER A 200 50.33 -7.94 7.78
C SER A 200 51.76 -7.99 8.29
N ASN A 201 51.98 -7.69 9.57
CA ASN A 201 53.22 -8.11 10.23
C ASN A 201 53.14 -8.11 11.76
N VAL A 202 52.70 -9.21 12.40
CA VAL A 202 53.17 -9.61 13.74
C VAL A 202 53.01 -11.13 13.93
N GLY A 203 54.11 -11.83 14.26
CA GLY A 203 54.07 -13.10 15.04
C GLY A 203 54.48 -14.37 14.28
N HIS A 204 55.74 -14.54 13.87
CA HIS A 204 56.84 -15.19 14.62
C HIS A 204 56.77 -16.73 14.75
N GLU A 205 57.70 -17.36 14.01
CA GLU A 205 58.53 -18.53 14.35
C GLU A 205 58.32 -19.17 15.74
N MET A 206 58.22 -20.51 15.79
CA MET A 206 59.33 -21.38 16.22
C MET A 206 58.95 -22.87 16.28
N ASN A 207 59.98 -23.69 16.01
CA ASN A 207 60.19 -25.09 16.39
C ASN A 207 59.63 -26.21 15.50
N ASN A 208 60.41 -26.48 14.44
CA ASN A 208 60.74 -27.82 13.98
C ASN A 208 61.83 -28.43 14.90
N LEU A 209 61.59 -29.65 15.42
CA LEU A 209 62.52 -30.65 15.99
C LEU A 209 61.62 -31.65 16.76
N SER A 210 61.58 -32.97 16.58
CA SER A 210 62.52 -33.93 15.99
C SER A 210 61.76 -35.21 15.61
N THR A 211 62.26 -35.95 14.62
CA THR A 211 62.02 -37.40 14.52
C THR A 211 63.38 -38.09 14.40
N ILE A 212 63.49 -39.21 15.12
CA ILE A 212 64.60 -40.18 15.28
C ILE A 212 65.55 -39.86 16.44
#